data_AF-A0A382XRC4-F1
#
_entry.id   AF-A0A382XRC4-F1
#
_cell.length_a   1.000
_cell.length_b   1.000
_cell.length_c   1.000
_cell.angle_alpha   90.00
_cell.angle_beta   90.00
_cell.angle_gamma   90.00
#
_symmetry.space_group_name_H-M   'P 1'
#
loop_
_entity.id
_entity.type
_entity.pdbx_description
1 polymer ?
#
loop_
_entity_poly.entity_id
_entity_poly.type
_entity_poly.pdbx_seq_one_letter_code
_entity_poly.pdbx_strand_id
1 'polypeptide(L)'
;DWFVDLHEGVDFHQINSKSVGSSIIDVKSKAANAVVPLMLSAVNADITEPKKKLVRLRYPVDGSLARAVYERLKASAMILETTSKSQPLSKRVRQHRLMVHTLFTHLKMSGGPQHVMLPTNTKAMRVAVYDAVGVGSKGPRNLDRVFRGMKNIMVRRVGSEDISDGVLDQFDLTIFPGGSGSKQAAALELKGRKAVQNFVKEGGGYVGICAGSYLAASNYKWSLGISNHKTYCETIELPEIGRKSMWFRGPSASVRMELTDEGRKILGD
;
A
#
# COMPACT_ATOMS: atom_id res chain seq x y z
N ASP A 1 11.98 -13.36 -27.88
CA ASP A 1 11.62 -13.73 -26.50
C ASP A 1 12.13 -12.74 -25.48
N TRP A 2 11.46 -12.69 -24.32
CA TRP A 2 11.74 -11.79 -23.21
C TRP A 2 11.93 -12.55 -21.90
N PHE A 3 12.89 -12.10 -21.10
CA PHE A 3 13.02 -12.45 -19.69
C PHE A 3 12.95 -11.17 -18.85
N VAL A 4 12.11 -11.17 -17.82
CA VAL A 4 11.94 -10.04 -16.91
C VAL A 4 12.09 -10.55 -15.49
N ASP A 5 13.06 -9.99 -14.78
CA ASP A 5 13.36 -10.32 -13.39
C ASP A 5 12.83 -9.22 -12.46
N LEU A 6 12.01 -9.57 -11.47
CA LEU A 6 11.38 -8.58 -10.59
C LEU A 6 12.02 -8.60 -9.21
N HIS A 7 12.68 -7.50 -8.85
CA HIS A 7 13.47 -7.39 -7.63
C HIS A 7 13.11 -6.12 -6.82
N GLU A 8 13.61 -6.08 -5.58
CA GLU A 8 13.56 -4.92 -4.72
C GLU A 8 14.99 -4.56 -4.24
N GLY A 9 15.47 -3.38 -4.64
CA GLY A 9 16.66 -2.76 -4.09
C GLY A 9 16.36 -2.12 -2.73
N VAL A 10 17.38 -2.05 -1.87
CA VAL A 10 17.20 -1.53 -0.50
C VAL A 10 16.92 -0.03 -0.51
N ASP A 11 17.73 0.76 -1.22
CA ASP A 11 17.67 2.24 -1.25
C ASP A 11 17.47 2.77 -2.67
N PHE A 12 17.14 4.05 -2.81
CA PHE A 12 16.99 4.71 -4.11
C PHE A 12 18.34 4.94 -4.76
N HIS A 13 18.56 4.41 -5.98
CA HIS A 13 19.84 4.51 -6.69
C HIS A 13 20.33 5.96 -6.86
N GLN A 14 19.43 6.89 -7.20
CA GLN A 14 19.76 8.30 -7.38
C GLN A 14 20.10 9.04 -6.06
N ILE A 15 19.86 8.41 -4.91
CA ILE A 15 20.25 8.92 -3.58
C ILE A 15 21.51 8.19 -3.09
N ASN A 16 21.58 6.88 -3.31
CA ASN A 16 22.70 6.03 -2.94
C ASN A 16 23.07 5.12 -4.12
N SER A 17 24.14 5.48 -4.83
CA SER A 17 24.59 4.76 -6.03
C SER A 17 25.05 3.32 -5.78
N LYS A 18 25.27 2.93 -4.52
CA LYS A 18 25.56 1.53 -4.12
C LYS A 18 24.31 0.65 -4.09
N SER A 19 23.12 1.23 -4.17
CA SER A 19 21.86 0.51 -4.32
C SER A 19 21.39 0.53 -5.77
N VAL A 20 20.68 -0.50 -6.18
CA VAL A 20 20.04 -0.59 -7.50
C VAL A 20 18.54 -0.26 -7.49
N GLY A 21 17.98 0.06 -6.31
CA GLY A 21 16.56 0.35 -6.16
C GLY A 21 16.10 1.55 -6.99
N SER A 22 14.86 1.49 -7.46
CA SER A 22 14.28 2.43 -8.42
C SER A 22 15.10 2.48 -9.72
N SER A 23 15.28 1.32 -10.36
CA SER A 23 15.91 1.26 -11.69
C SER A 23 15.32 0.18 -12.60
N ILE A 24 15.60 0.32 -13.89
CA ILE A 24 15.43 -0.73 -14.90
C ILE A 24 16.82 -1.05 -15.43
N ILE A 25 17.30 -2.28 -15.23
CA ILE A 25 18.62 -2.74 -15.63
C ILE A 25 18.48 -3.67 -16.83
N ASP A 26 18.77 -3.19 -18.03
CA ASP A 26 18.56 -3.96 -19.25
C ASP A 26 19.84 -4.30 -20.02
N VAL A 27 19.77 -5.39 -20.78
CA VAL A 27 20.80 -5.78 -21.73
C VAL A 27 20.75 -4.88 -22.97
N LYS A 28 21.90 -4.66 -23.61
CA LYS A 28 21.97 -3.86 -24.84
C LYS A 28 21.27 -4.57 -26.00
N SER A 29 20.00 -4.24 -26.23
CA SER A 29 19.20 -4.76 -27.33
C SER A 29 18.33 -3.67 -27.97
N LYS A 30 18.02 -3.82 -29.27
CA LYS A 30 17.10 -2.91 -29.98
C LYS A 30 15.71 -2.92 -29.33
N ALA A 31 15.25 -4.09 -28.89
CA ALA A 31 13.94 -4.25 -28.23
C ALA A 31 13.89 -3.49 -26.88
N ALA A 32 14.90 -3.64 -26.02
CA ALA A 32 14.96 -2.88 -24.77
C ALA A 32 15.12 -1.37 -25.00
N ASN A 33 15.79 -0.95 -26.06
CA ASN A 33 15.90 0.47 -26.41
C ASN A 33 14.54 1.10 -26.73
N ALA A 34 13.61 0.33 -27.32
CA ALA A 34 12.27 0.81 -27.65
C ALA A 34 11.35 0.89 -26.41
N VAL A 35 11.34 -0.14 -25.56
CA VAL A 35 10.31 -0.27 -24.50
C VAL A 35 10.68 0.38 -23.15
N VAL A 36 11.97 0.40 -22.77
CA VAL A 36 12.39 0.93 -21.46
C VAL A 36 12.03 2.41 -21.27
N PRO A 37 12.18 3.31 -22.26
CA PRO A 37 11.72 4.70 -22.11
C PRO A 37 10.21 4.81 -21.84
N LEU A 38 9.40 3.93 -22.45
CA LEU A 38 7.95 3.89 -22.22
C LEU A 38 7.63 3.45 -20.79
N MET A 39 8.31 2.41 -20.30
CA MET A 39 8.17 1.92 -18.92
C MET A 39 8.54 3.01 -17.92
N LEU A 40 9.68 3.69 -18.13
CA LEU A 40 10.14 4.77 -17.27
C LEU A 40 9.16 5.94 -17.26
N SER A 41 8.58 6.28 -18.42
CA SER A 41 7.53 7.30 -18.49
C SER A 41 6.31 6.91 -17.65
N ALA A 42 5.81 5.69 -17.84
CA ALA A 42 4.62 5.20 -17.13
C ALA A 42 4.82 5.13 -15.61
N VAL A 43 5.92 4.53 -15.15
CA VAL A 43 6.17 4.33 -13.71
C VAL A 43 6.54 5.62 -12.97
N ASN A 44 7.11 6.61 -13.66
CA ASN A 44 7.52 7.88 -13.07
C ASN A 44 6.46 8.98 -13.15
N ALA A 45 5.32 8.75 -13.82
CA ALA A 45 4.27 9.74 -14.02
C ALA A 45 3.83 10.40 -12.70
N ASP A 46 3.64 9.58 -11.66
CA ASP A 46 3.15 10.02 -10.35
C ASP A 46 4.26 10.18 -9.29
N ILE A 47 5.53 10.20 -9.71
CA ILE A 47 6.67 10.39 -8.79
C ILE A 47 7.13 11.84 -8.87
N THR A 48 6.79 12.62 -7.85
CA THR A 48 7.09 14.05 -7.79
C THR A 48 8.54 14.34 -7.40
N GLU A 49 9.12 13.55 -6.49
CA GLU A 49 10.50 13.73 -6.02
C GLU A 49 11.52 13.22 -7.08
N PRO A 50 12.34 14.10 -7.70
CA PRO A 50 13.20 13.70 -8.82
C PRO A 50 14.18 12.58 -8.47
N LYS A 51 14.79 12.62 -7.28
CA LYS A 51 15.74 11.60 -6.80
C LYS A 51 15.09 10.26 -6.43
N LYS A 52 13.75 10.16 -6.42
CA LYS A 52 13.03 8.90 -6.20
C LYS A 52 12.52 8.27 -7.50
N LYS A 53 12.63 8.97 -8.63
CA LYS A 53 12.27 8.44 -9.94
C LYS A 53 13.12 7.23 -10.31
N LEU A 54 12.51 6.31 -11.02
CA LEU A 54 13.20 5.18 -11.63
C LEU A 54 14.07 5.67 -12.77
N VAL A 55 15.27 5.09 -12.88
CA VAL A 55 16.22 5.40 -13.95
C VAL A 55 16.65 4.14 -14.70
N ARG A 56 17.16 4.33 -15.92
CA ARG A 56 17.73 3.22 -16.69
C ARG A 56 19.18 2.99 -16.27
N LEU A 57 19.50 1.77 -15.89
CA LEU A 57 20.86 1.27 -15.79
C LEU A 57 21.10 0.25 -16.92
N ARG A 58 22.36 0.02 -17.27
CA ARG A 58 22.72 -0.87 -18.36
C ARG A 58 23.61 -1.98 -17.86
N TYR A 59 23.48 -3.13 -18.53
CA TYR A 59 24.31 -4.30 -18.34
C TYR A 59 24.10 -4.94 -16.96
N PRO A 60 23.16 -5.90 -16.86
CA PRO A 60 23.02 -6.71 -15.66
C PRO A 60 24.37 -7.33 -15.27
N VAL A 61 24.63 -7.42 -13.97
CA VAL A 61 25.94 -7.85 -13.43
C VAL A 61 26.26 -9.31 -13.75
N ASP A 62 27.55 -9.65 -13.72
CA ASP A 62 28.02 -11.05 -13.74
C ASP A 62 27.33 -11.86 -12.63
N GLY A 63 26.77 -13.02 -12.99
CA GLY A 63 25.99 -13.87 -12.09
C GLY A 63 24.49 -13.59 -12.04
N SER A 64 23.99 -12.52 -12.66
CA SER A 64 22.55 -12.28 -12.76
C SER A 64 21.87 -13.22 -13.77
N LEU A 65 20.65 -13.64 -13.47
CA LEU A 65 19.86 -14.48 -14.36
C LEU A 65 19.53 -13.75 -15.68
N ALA A 66 19.22 -12.45 -15.62
CA ALA A 66 18.97 -11.64 -16.81
C ALA A 66 20.15 -11.62 -17.79
N ARG A 67 21.39 -11.52 -17.28
CA ARG A 67 22.58 -11.60 -18.13
C ARG A 67 22.75 -12.99 -18.73
N ALA A 68 22.63 -14.03 -17.92
CA ALA A 68 22.80 -15.41 -18.37
C ALA A 68 21.79 -15.77 -19.48
N VAL A 69 20.53 -15.36 -19.34
CA VAL A 69 19.49 -15.56 -20.37
C VAL A 69 19.85 -14.85 -21.68
N TYR A 70 20.30 -13.61 -21.61
CA TYR A 70 20.72 -12.88 -22.82
C TYR A 70 21.93 -13.53 -23.50
N GLU A 71 22.94 -13.96 -22.74
CA GLU A 71 24.15 -14.55 -23.30
C GLU A 71 23.92 -15.95 -23.89
N ARG A 72 23.13 -16.79 -23.20
CA ARG A 72 22.92 -18.21 -23.54
C ARG A 72 21.75 -18.43 -24.48
N LEU A 73 20.63 -17.72 -24.26
CA LEU A 73 19.39 -17.92 -25.03
C LEU A 73 19.16 -16.81 -26.08
N LYS A 74 19.99 -15.77 -26.10
CA LYS A 74 19.85 -14.61 -27.01
C LYS A 74 18.50 -13.89 -26.91
N ALA A 75 17.77 -14.09 -25.81
CA ALA A 75 16.52 -13.40 -25.52
C ALA A 75 16.78 -11.99 -24.96
N SER A 76 15.85 -11.06 -25.18
CA SER A 76 15.94 -9.74 -24.53
C SER A 76 15.67 -9.89 -23.04
N ALA A 77 16.47 -9.24 -22.19
CA ALA A 77 16.38 -9.41 -20.75
C ALA A 77 16.50 -8.09 -19.98
N MET A 78 15.77 -7.97 -18.88
CA MET A 78 15.91 -6.85 -17.95
C MET A 78 15.59 -7.27 -16.51
N ILE A 79 16.14 -6.51 -15.57
CA ILE A 79 15.79 -6.53 -14.15
C ILE A 79 15.00 -5.25 -13.86
N LEU A 80 13.85 -5.40 -13.23
CA LEU A 80 13.06 -4.29 -12.71
C LEU A 80 13.33 -4.21 -11.21
N GLU A 81 13.81 -3.06 -10.73
CA GLU A 81 14.20 -2.85 -9.35
C GLU A 81 13.34 -1.76 -8.72
N THR A 82 12.41 -2.14 -7.85
CA THR A 82 11.69 -1.17 -7.00
C THR A 82 12.48 -0.92 -5.70
N THR A 83 12.07 0.04 -4.87
CA THR A 83 12.83 0.39 -3.65
C THR A 83 12.08 -0.01 -2.38
N SER A 84 12.65 -0.86 -1.54
CA SER A 84 12.01 -1.30 -0.29
C SER A 84 11.98 -0.22 0.79
N LYS A 85 13.01 0.64 0.87
CA LYS A 85 13.14 1.66 1.91
C LYS A 85 12.05 2.72 1.76
N SER A 86 11.32 2.94 2.86
CA SER A 86 10.32 3.99 3.00
C SER A 86 9.22 3.97 1.92
N GLN A 87 8.96 2.82 1.30
CA GLN A 87 7.83 2.62 0.40
C GLN A 87 6.97 1.45 0.88
N PRO A 88 5.63 1.60 0.93
CA PRO A 88 4.73 0.50 1.22
C PRO A 88 4.80 -0.56 0.12
N LEU A 89 4.38 -1.79 0.44
CA LEU A 89 4.43 -2.90 -0.51
C LEU A 89 3.52 -2.64 -1.72
N SER A 90 2.34 -2.06 -1.49
CA SER A 90 1.41 -1.66 -2.57
C SER A 90 2.09 -0.79 -3.63
N LYS A 91 2.88 0.22 -3.23
CA LYS A 91 3.57 1.14 -4.15
C LYS A 91 4.58 0.40 -5.02
N ARG A 92 5.36 -0.50 -4.43
CA ARG A 92 6.37 -1.30 -5.14
C ARG A 92 5.72 -2.29 -6.12
N VAL A 93 4.68 -2.99 -5.67
CA VAL A 93 3.89 -3.88 -6.53
C VAL A 93 3.25 -3.10 -7.67
N ARG A 94 2.70 -1.90 -7.41
CA ARG A 94 2.17 -1.03 -8.46
C ARG A 94 3.24 -0.63 -9.47
N GLN A 95 4.42 -0.23 -9.02
CA GLN A 95 5.53 0.13 -9.92
C GLN A 95 5.92 -1.03 -10.84
N HIS A 96 6.07 -2.24 -10.28
CA HIS A 96 6.29 -3.45 -11.08
C HIS A 96 5.18 -3.69 -12.10
N ARG A 97 3.92 -3.59 -11.66
CA ARG A 97 2.75 -3.78 -12.54
C ARG A 97 2.73 -2.76 -13.68
N LEU A 98 3.02 -1.50 -13.43
CA LEU A 98 3.08 -0.46 -14.47
C LEU A 98 4.14 -0.81 -15.52
N MET A 99 5.36 -1.14 -15.10
CA MET A 99 6.45 -1.49 -16.01
C MET A 99 6.14 -2.76 -16.84
N VAL A 100 5.65 -3.83 -16.20
CA VAL A 100 5.30 -5.09 -16.88
C VAL A 100 4.09 -4.90 -17.80
N HIS A 101 3.09 -4.14 -17.37
CA HIS A 101 1.93 -3.84 -18.21
C HIS A 101 2.35 -3.05 -19.45
N THR A 102 3.23 -2.06 -19.32
CA THR A 102 3.79 -1.34 -20.48
C THR A 102 4.53 -2.28 -21.43
N LEU A 103 5.28 -3.28 -20.93
CA LEU A 103 5.89 -4.30 -21.78
C LEU A 103 4.84 -5.07 -22.56
N PHE A 104 3.84 -5.64 -21.87
CA PHE A 104 2.84 -6.49 -22.48
C PHE A 104 1.99 -5.72 -23.50
N THR A 105 1.66 -4.46 -23.21
CA THR A 105 0.97 -3.59 -24.17
C THR A 105 1.84 -3.32 -25.40
N HIS A 106 3.14 -3.03 -25.22
CA HIS A 106 4.08 -2.85 -26.34
C HIS A 106 4.21 -4.12 -27.20
N LEU A 107 4.18 -5.30 -26.58
CA LEU A 107 4.22 -6.60 -27.25
C LEU A 107 2.86 -7.06 -27.79
N LYS A 108 1.79 -6.27 -27.62
CA LYS A 108 0.41 -6.62 -27.99
C LYS A 108 -0.10 -7.90 -27.30
N MET A 109 0.40 -8.17 -26.09
CA MET A 109 0.01 -9.30 -25.24
C MET A 109 -1.05 -8.90 -24.19
N SER A 110 -1.31 -7.61 -24.01
CA SER A 110 -2.33 -7.09 -23.10
C SER A 110 -3.10 -5.94 -23.76
N GLY A 111 -4.43 -5.97 -23.66
CA GLY A 111 -5.31 -4.86 -24.04
C GLY A 111 -6.23 -4.39 -22.90
N GLY A 112 -6.13 -5.01 -21.71
CA GLY A 112 -6.94 -4.65 -20.54
C GLY A 112 -6.37 -3.48 -19.75
N PRO A 113 -7.05 -3.03 -18.68
CA PRO A 113 -6.56 -1.95 -17.85
C PRO A 113 -5.35 -2.36 -17.00
N GLN A 114 -4.46 -1.40 -16.72
CA GLN A 114 -3.28 -1.61 -15.88
C GLN A 114 -3.57 -1.93 -14.41
N HIS A 115 -4.80 -1.66 -13.96
CA HIS A 115 -5.19 -1.76 -12.55
C HIS A 115 -5.83 -3.11 -12.16
N VAL A 116 -5.78 -4.15 -13.00
CA VAL A 116 -6.26 -5.51 -12.62
C VAL A 116 -5.34 -6.16 -11.58
N MET A 117 -5.89 -6.59 -10.43
CA MET A 117 -5.17 -7.24 -9.32
C MET A 117 -5.67 -8.65 -8.99
N LEU A 118 -6.86 -9.01 -9.50
CA LEU A 118 -7.57 -10.24 -9.17
C LEU A 118 -8.07 -10.94 -10.44
N PRO A 119 -8.18 -12.29 -10.41
CA PRO A 119 -8.82 -13.03 -11.49
C PRO A 119 -10.31 -12.70 -11.54
N THR A 120 -10.88 -12.68 -12.75
CA THR A 120 -12.31 -12.39 -12.97
C THR A 120 -13.24 -13.49 -12.47
N ASN A 121 -12.76 -14.74 -12.41
CA ASN A 121 -13.54 -15.89 -11.94
C ASN A 121 -12.91 -16.49 -10.68
N THR A 122 -13.46 -16.14 -9.52
CA THR A 122 -13.07 -16.72 -8.23
C THR A 122 -14.26 -16.78 -7.29
N LYS A 123 -14.31 -17.84 -6.48
CA LYS A 123 -15.29 -17.98 -5.37
C LYS A 123 -14.71 -17.48 -4.04
N ALA A 124 -13.44 -17.08 -4.01
CA ALA A 124 -12.79 -16.58 -2.82
C ALA A 124 -13.24 -15.13 -2.52
N MET A 125 -13.42 -14.79 -1.25
CA MET A 125 -13.70 -13.42 -0.83
C MET A 125 -12.49 -12.52 -1.12
N ARG A 126 -12.72 -11.41 -1.81
CA ARG A 126 -11.69 -10.52 -2.32
C ARG A 126 -11.53 -9.33 -1.38
N VAL A 127 -10.36 -9.21 -0.77
CA VAL A 127 -10.10 -8.20 0.27
C VAL A 127 -8.97 -7.26 -0.15
N ALA A 128 -9.29 -5.98 -0.22
CA ALA A 128 -8.32 -4.90 -0.37
C ALA A 128 -7.85 -4.45 1.03
N VAL A 129 -6.55 -4.37 1.24
CA VAL A 129 -5.96 -3.79 2.47
C VAL A 129 -5.23 -2.52 2.08
N TYR A 130 -5.68 -1.38 2.60
CA TYR A 130 -5.02 -0.09 2.37
C TYR A 130 -3.61 -0.10 2.98
N ASP A 131 -2.61 0.14 2.13
CA ASP A 131 -1.18 0.15 2.47
C ASP A 131 -0.55 1.39 1.85
N ALA A 132 -0.79 2.56 2.43
CA ALA A 132 -0.23 3.81 1.94
C ALA A 132 0.01 4.80 3.09
N VAL A 133 0.27 6.06 2.75
CA VAL A 133 0.48 7.14 3.74
C VAL A 133 -0.66 7.14 4.76
N GLY A 134 -0.29 7.31 6.03
CA GLY A 134 -1.21 7.28 7.17
C GLY A 134 -1.39 5.89 7.79
N VAL A 135 -0.82 4.82 7.24
CA VAL A 135 -0.86 3.47 7.84
C VAL A 135 0.33 3.24 8.79
N GLY A 136 0.07 2.63 9.94
CA GLY A 136 1.10 2.22 10.89
C GLY A 136 1.91 1.00 10.41
N SER A 137 3.22 0.99 10.67
CA SER A 137 4.19 0.03 10.12
C SER A 137 3.94 -1.46 10.46
N LYS A 138 3.14 -1.76 11.48
CA LYS A 138 2.78 -3.13 11.88
C LYS A 138 1.42 -3.60 11.37
N GLY A 139 0.52 -2.67 11.01
CA GLY A 139 -0.89 -2.98 10.71
C GLY A 139 -1.06 -3.98 9.56
N PRO A 140 -0.63 -3.64 8.33
CA PRO A 140 -0.74 -4.53 7.17
C PRO A 140 -0.05 -5.88 7.37
N ARG A 141 1.14 -5.90 8.00
CA ARG A 141 1.87 -7.15 8.26
C ARG A 141 1.15 -8.07 9.24
N ASN A 142 0.47 -7.51 10.24
CA ASN A 142 -0.34 -8.31 11.17
C ASN A 142 -1.60 -8.84 10.49
N LEU A 143 -2.24 -8.05 9.63
CA LEU A 143 -3.35 -8.51 8.79
C LEU A 143 -2.91 -9.66 7.89
N ASP A 144 -1.75 -9.57 7.23
CA ASP A 144 -1.22 -10.67 6.42
C ASP A 144 -1.08 -11.97 7.24
N ARG A 145 -0.62 -11.88 8.50
CA ARG A 145 -0.50 -13.05 9.40
C ARG A 145 -1.85 -13.67 9.74
N VAL A 146 -2.85 -12.83 10.01
CA VAL A 146 -4.23 -13.27 10.27
C VAL A 146 -4.81 -13.98 9.04
N PHE A 147 -4.64 -13.40 7.85
CA PHE A 147 -5.20 -13.95 6.62
C PHE A 147 -4.50 -15.22 6.12
N ARG A 148 -3.22 -15.45 6.46
CA ARG A 148 -2.51 -16.69 6.09
C ARG A 148 -3.20 -17.96 6.58
N GLY A 149 -3.93 -17.90 7.69
CA GLY A 149 -4.67 -19.05 8.24
C GLY A 149 -6.06 -19.26 7.64
N MET A 150 -6.54 -18.32 6.82
CA MET A 150 -7.91 -18.34 6.29
C MET A 150 -7.96 -18.99 4.91
N LYS A 151 -8.94 -19.88 4.72
CA LYS A 151 -9.23 -20.48 3.41
C LYS A 151 -10.22 -19.61 2.63
N ASN A 152 -10.21 -19.72 1.31
CA ASN A 152 -11.14 -19.05 0.40
C ASN A 152 -11.16 -17.51 0.51
N ILE A 153 -9.98 -16.90 0.74
CA ILE A 153 -9.81 -15.45 0.74
C ILE A 153 -8.64 -15.04 -0.16
N MET A 154 -8.79 -13.94 -0.88
CA MET A 154 -7.74 -13.34 -1.70
C MET A 154 -7.49 -11.92 -1.22
N VAL A 155 -6.35 -11.73 -0.56
CA VAL A 155 -5.95 -10.43 -0.03
C VAL A 155 -4.98 -9.75 -0.99
N ARG A 156 -5.18 -8.46 -1.24
CA ARG A 156 -4.23 -7.59 -1.96
C ARG A 156 -4.02 -6.30 -1.19
N ARG A 157 -2.78 -5.84 -1.15
CA ARG A 157 -2.46 -4.51 -0.65
C ARG A 157 -2.70 -3.48 -1.74
N VAL A 158 -3.39 -2.39 -1.40
CA VAL A 158 -3.76 -1.32 -2.33
C VAL A 158 -3.24 0.03 -1.83
N GLY A 159 -2.67 0.83 -2.74
CA GLY A 159 -2.25 2.20 -2.46
C GLY A 159 -3.37 3.21 -2.70
N SER A 160 -3.12 4.49 -2.37
CA SER A 160 -4.03 5.59 -2.66
C SER A 160 -4.21 5.81 -4.16
N GLU A 161 -3.17 5.56 -4.96
CA GLU A 161 -3.20 5.65 -6.41
C GLU A 161 -4.03 4.51 -7.00
N ASP A 162 -3.92 3.29 -6.48
CA ASP A 162 -4.74 2.16 -6.96
C ASP A 162 -6.24 2.41 -6.69
N ILE A 163 -6.58 2.94 -5.50
CA ILE A 163 -7.96 3.31 -5.16
C ILE A 163 -8.47 4.42 -6.08
N SER A 164 -7.65 5.44 -6.32
CA SER A 164 -7.99 6.52 -7.25
C SER A 164 -8.16 6.05 -8.70
N ASP A 165 -7.54 4.94 -9.07
CA ASP A 165 -7.67 4.30 -10.38
C ASP A 165 -8.87 3.34 -10.49
N GLY A 166 -9.70 3.21 -9.45
CA GLY A 166 -10.89 2.36 -9.48
C GLY A 166 -10.62 0.89 -9.16
N VAL A 167 -9.51 0.56 -8.49
CA VAL A 167 -9.18 -0.84 -8.17
C VAL A 167 -10.26 -1.51 -7.28
N LEU A 168 -11.02 -0.73 -6.51
CA LEU A 168 -11.98 -1.25 -5.53
C LEU A 168 -13.12 -2.06 -6.15
N ASP A 169 -13.47 -1.81 -7.40
CA ASP A 169 -14.52 -2.53 -8.14
C ASP A 169 -14.24 -4.04 -8.26
N GLN A 170 -12.98 -4.44 -8.03
CA GLN A 170 -12.54 -5.84 -8.04
C GLN A 170 -12.69 -6.54 -6.69
N PHE A 171 -13.06 -5.85 -5.62
CA PHE A 171 -13.04 -6.36 -4.25
C PHE A 171 -14.45 -6.44 -3.65
N ASP A 172 -14.60 -7.29 -2.64
CA ASP A 172 -15.83 -7.41 -1.84
C ASP A 172 -15.72 -6.60 -0.55
N LEU A 173 -14.50 -6.40 -0.04
CA LEU A 173 -14.21 -5.75 1.23
C LEU A 173 -12.96 -4.89 1.12
N THR A 174 -12.99 -3.69 1.68
CA THR A 174 -11.81 -2.85 1.91
C THR A 174 -11.51 -2.70 3.40
N ILE A 175 -10.23 -2.85 3.76
CA ILE A 175 -9.75 -2.74 5.12
C ILE A 175 -8.81 -1.53 5.22
N PHE A 176 -9.13 -0.62 6.12
CA PHE A 176 -8.27 0.51 6.50
C PHE A 176 -7.62 0.24 7.85
N PRO A 177 -6.30 -0.04 7.91
CA PRO A 177 -5.61 -0.36 9.15
C PRO A 177 -5.43 0.86 10.09
N GLY A 178 -4.88 0.59 11.29
CA GLY A 178 -4.47 1.62 12.24
C GLY A 178 -3.36 2.55 11.72
N GLY A 179 -3.15 3.67 12.41
CA GLY A 179 -2.23 4.74 11.98
C GLY A 179 -2.80 6.14 12.25
N SER A 180 -2.95 6.96 11.21
CA SER A 180 -3.52 8.31 11.29
C SER A 180 -4.62 8.49 10.24
N GLY A 181 -5.88 8.53 10.68
CA GLY A 181 -7.04 8.62 9.77
C GLY A 181 -7.03 9.89 8.92
N SER A 182 -6.61 11.02 9.48
CA SER A 182 -6.47 12.28 8.73
C SER A 182 -5.39 12.20 7.65
N LYS A 183 -4.26 11.51 7.90
CA LYS A 183 -3.23 11.27 6.88
C LYS A 183 -3.69 10.27 5.81
N GLN A 184 -4.47 9.25 6.19
CA GLN A 184 -5.09 8.33 5.22
C GLN A 184 -6.07 9.10 4.31
N ALA A 185 -6.95 9.92 4.90
CA ALA A 185 -7.86 10.79 4.15
C ALA A 185 -7.13 11.77 3.23
N ALA A 186 -6.06 12.41 3.71
CA ALA A 186 -5.26 13.32 2.92
C ALA A 186 -4.60 12.62 1.73
N ALA A 187 -4.06 11.42 1.93
CA ALA A 187 -3.42 10.62 0.89
C ALA A 187 -4.40 10.09 -0.17
N LEU A 188 -5.64 9.79 0.23
CA LEU A 188 -6.72 9.45 -0.71
C LEU A 188 -7.21 10.65 -1.53
N GLU A 189 -6.91 11.87 -1.09
CA GLU A 189 -7.42 13.11 -1.68
C GLU A 189 -8.95 13.11 -1.80
N LEU A 190 -9.53 13.97 -2.66
CA LEU A 190 -10.98 13.94 -2.90
C LEU A 190 -11.41 12.73 -3.73
N LYS A 191 -10.61 12.37 -4.75
CA LYS A 191 -10.94 11.30 -5.70
C LYS A 191 -10.99 9.94 -5.02
N GLY A 192 -9.95 9.56 -4.28
CA GLY A 192 -9.89 8.29 -3.57
C GLY A 192 -10.91 8.19 -2.45
N ARG A 193 -11.19 9.29 -1.72
CA ARG A 193 -12.26 9.29 -0.71
C ARG A 193 -13.63 9.01 -1.33
N LYS A 194 -13.95 9.66 -2.46
CA LYS A 194 -15.18 9.38 -3.22
C LYS A 194 -15.24 7.94 -3.73
N ALA A 195 -14.12 7.39 -4.20
CA ALA A 195 -14.06 5.99 -4.63
C ALA A 195 -14.42 5.02 -3.49
N VAL A 196 -13.89 5.24 -2.28
CA VAL A 196 -14.24 4.43 -1.10
C VAL A 196 -15.71 4.62 -0.69
N GLN A 197 -16.22 5.86 -0.72
CA GLN A 197 -17.62 6.15 -0.42
C GLN A 197 -18.59 5.44 -1.38
N ASN A 198 -18.31 5.51 -2.68
CA ASN A 198 -19.11 4.87 -3.72
C ASN A 198 -19.06 3.34 -3.57
N PHE A 199 -17.87 2.78 -3.38
CA PHE A 199 -17.68 1.35 -3.14
C PHE A 199 -18.58 0.83 -2.01
N VAL A 200 -18.63 1.53 -0.87
CA VAL A 200 -19.49 1.15 0.26
C VAL A 200 -20.97 1.35 -0.06
N LYS A 201 -21.32 2.46 -0.72
CA LYS A 201 -22.69 2.76 -1.14
C LYS A 201 -23.26 1.71 -2.11
N GLU A 202 -22.40 1.12 -2.93
CA GLU A 202 -22.73 0.08 -3.91
C GLU A 202 -22.74 -1.33 -3.30
N GLY A 203 -22.54 -1.46 -1.99
CA GLY A 203 -22.64 -2.72 -1.25
C GLY A 203 -21.29 -3.35 -0.88
N GLY A 204 -20.17 -2.69 -1.19
CA GLY A 204 -18.84 -3.12 -0.76
C GLY A 204 -18.67 -3.02 0.76
N GLY A 205 -18.03 -4.03 1.36
CA GLY A 205 -17.76 -4.05 2.79
C GLY A 205 -16.66 -3.07 3.20
N TYR A 206 -16.75 -2.49 4.40
CA TYR A 206 -15.71 -1.65 4.98
C TYR A 206 -15.34 -2.12 6.38
N VAL A 207 -14.03 -2.31 6.64
CA VAL A 207 -13.50 -2.55 7.98
C VAL A 207 -12.44 -1.50 8.29
N GLY A 208 -12.75 -0.63 9.25
CA GLY A 208 -11.81 0.34 9.79
C GLY A 208 -11.24 -0.13 11.12
N ILE A 209 -9.91 -0.13 11.27
CA ILE A 209 -9.22 -0.50 12.51
C ILE A 209 -8.53 0.73 13.10
N CYS A 210 -8.91 1.15 14.31
CA CYS A 210 -8.33 2.31 14.99
C CYS A 210 -8.43 3.58 14.12
N ALA A 211 -7.32 4.01 13.50
CA ALA A 211 -7.30 5.10 12.51
C ALA A 211 -8.31 4.92 11.37
N GLY A 212 -8.45 3.69 10.85
CA GLY A 212 -9.45 3.40 9.84
C GLY A 212 -10.87 3.54 10.37
N SER A 213 -11.12 3.28 11.65
CA SER A 213 -12.44 3.52 12.26
C SER A 213 -12.75 5.02 12.32
N TYR A 214 -11.77 5.85 12.72
CA TYR A 214 -11.90 7.32 12.67
C TYR A 214 -12.11 7.84 11.26
N LEU A 215 -11.49 7.20 10.25
CA LEU A 215 -11.69 7.53 8.85
C LEU A 215 -13.13 7.29 8.37
N ALA A 216 -13.83 6.31 8.95
CA ALA A 216 -15.23 6.03 8.60
C ALA A 216 -16.25 6.97 9.26
N ALA A 217 -15.89 7.61 10.37
CA ALA A 217 -16.77 8.44 11.18
C ALA A 217 -17.37 9.64 10.42
N SER A 218 -18.46 10.23 10.92
CA SER A 218 -19.17 11.35 10.28
C SER A 218 -18.81 12.73 10.84
N ASN A 219 -18.01 12.81 11.90
CA ASN A 219 -17.76 14.06 12.62
C ASN A 219 -16.52 14.86 12.16
N TYR A 220 -15.71 14.34 11.24
CA TYR A 220 -14.52 15.05 10.75
C TYR A 220 -14.71 15.53 9.31
N LYS A 221 -14.27 16.77 9.01
CA LYS A 221 -14.31 17.29 7.63
C LYS A 221 -13.49 16.45 6.63
N TRP A 222 -12.46 15.75 7.12
CA TRP A 222 -11.58 14.91 6.31
C TRP A 222 -12.06 13.46 6.22
N SER A 223 -12.97 12.99 7.09
CA SER A 223 -13.38 11.59 7.10
C SER A 223 -14.28 11.25 5.91
N LEU A 224 -14.58 9.96 5.76
CA LEU A 224 -15.43 9.43 4.70
C LEU A 224 -16.91 9.62 4.99
N GLY A 225 -17.32 9.75 6.26
CA GLY A 225 -18.73 9.89 6.64
C GLY A 225 -19.61 8.71 6.24
N ILE A 226 -19.03 7.51 6.13
CA ILE A 226 -19.73 6.27 5.73
C ILE A 226 -20.38 5.55 6.92
N SER A 227 -20.05 5.95 8.14
CA SER A 227 -20.67 5.42 9.35
C SER A 227 -21.23 6.59 10.18
N ASN A 228 -22.51 6.52 10.53
CA ASN A 228 -23.20 7.55 11.29
C ASN A 228 -22.84 7.48 12.78
N HIS A 229 -21.59 7.76 13.10
CA HIS A 229 -21.10 7.89 14.46
C HIS A 229 -20.16 9.08 14.58
N LYS A 230 -20.19 9.71 15.76
CA LYS A 230 -19.23 10.74 16.17
C LYS A 230 -18.24 10.13 17.13
N THR A 231 -16.95 10.24 16.84
CA THR A 231 -15.92 9.89 17.82
C THR A 231 -15.70 11.05 18.78
N TYR A 232 -15.66 10.74 20.07
CA TYR A 232 -15.35 11.71 21.11
C TYR A 232 -13.84 11.80 21.31
N CYS A 233 -13.21 12.67 20.53
CA CYS A 233 -11.76 12.85 20.46
C CYS A 233 -11.38 14.32 20.52
N GLU A 234 -12.03 15.03 21.44
CA GLU A 234 -11.76 16.44 21.67
C GLU A 234 -10.42 16.59 22.39
N THR A 235 -9.89 17.80 22.28
CA THR A 235 -8.70 18.21 23.02
C THR A 235 -9.17 19.20 24.08
N ILE A 236 -8.97 18.81 25.33
CA ILE A 236 -9.33 19.61 26.49
C ILE A 236 -8.05 20.20 27.09
N GLU A 237 -8.17 21.41 27.62
CA GLU A 237 -7.13 21.96 28.49
C GLU A 237 -7.28 21.31 29.86
N LEU A 238 -6.25 20.60 30.31
CA LEU A 238 -6.18 20.07 31.66
C LEU A 238 -5.37 21.04 32.52
N PRO A 239 -5.88 21.49 33.69
CA PRO A 239 -5.11 22.28 34.63
C PRO A 239 -3.75 21.63 34.90
N GLU A 240 -2.68 22.43 34.90
CA GLU A 240 -1.28 22.02 35.21
C GLU A 240 -0.62 21.05 34.22
N ILE A 241 -1.39 20.36 33.38
CA ILE A 241 -0.93 19.36 32.40
C ILE A 241 -0.94 19.95 30.97
N GLY A 242 -1.77 20.97 30.75
CA GLY A 242 -1.99 21.65 29.48
C GLY A 242 -2.87 20.86 28.52
N ARG A 243 -2.79 21.24 27.25
CA ARG A 243 -3.62 20.74 26.17
C ARG A 243 -3.45 19.24 25.93
N LYS A 244 -4.47 18.43 26.23
CA LYS A 244 -4.47 16.98 26.03
C LYS A 244 -5.70 16.51 25.28
N SER A 245 -5.52 15.53 24.41
CA SER A 245 -6.68 14.86 23.83
C SER A 245 -7.30 13.87 24.82
N MET A 246 -8.59 13.58 24.66
CA MET A 246 -9.37 12.62 25.46
C MET A 246 -8.75 11.21 25.60
N TRP A 247 -7.78 10.83 24.78
CA TRP A 247 -7.02 9.58 24.94
C TRP A 247 -5.85 9.68 25.93
N PHE A 248 -5.56 10.86 26.47
CA PHE A 248 -4.54 11.04 27.49
C PHE A 248 -4.94 10.31 28.77
N ARG A 249 -4.14 9.32 29.17
CA ARG A 249 -4.37 8.49 30.35
C ARG A 249 -3.60 8.97 31.59
N GLY A 250 -3.00 10.15 31.53
CA GLY A 250 -2.02 10.58 32.53
C GLY A 250 -0.66 9.89 32.36
N PRO A 251 0.37 10.30 33.12
CA PRO A 251 1.54 9.46 33.35
C PRO A 251 1.15 8.18 34.09
N SER A 252 1.98 7.13 33.99
CA SER A 252 1.83 5.96 34.85
C SER A 252 1.82 6.39 36.31
N ALA A 253 0.74 6.09 37.03
CA ALA A 253 0.56 6.43 38.43
C ALA A 253 -0.06 5.24 39.15
N SER A 254 0.33 5.04 40.41
CA SER A 254 -0.38 4.13 41.29
C SER A 254 -1.79 4.68 41.52
N VAL A 255 -2.79 3.91 41.14
CA VAL A 255 -4.19 4.23 41.43
C VAL A 255 -4.61 3.44 42.66
N ARG A 256 -5.29 4.11 43.60
CA ARG A 256 -5.98 3.42 44.68
C ARG A 256 -7.23 2.79 44.09
N MET A 257 -7.26 1.47 44.05
CA MET A 257 -8.44 0.72 43.68
C MET A 257 -9.12 0.22 44.95
N GLU A 258 -10.44 0.24 44.96
CA GLU A 258 -11.25 -0.41 45.97
C GLU A 258 -12.22 -1.34 45.28
N LEU A 259 -12.39 -2.54 45.84
CA LEU A 259 -13.35 -3.51 45.36
C LEU A 259 -14.70 -3.25 46.03
N THR A 260 -15.79 -3.37 45.26
CA THR A 260 -17.12 -3.49 45.85
C THR A 260 -17.22 -4.78 46.65
N ASP A 261 -18.24 -4.92 47.50
CA ASP A 261 -18.46 -6.13 48.29
C ASP A 261 -18.59 -7.38 47.41
N GLU A 262 -19.23 -7.26 46.23
CA GLU A 262 -19.29 -8.34 45.23
C GLU A 262 -17.91 -8.65 44.65
N GLY A 263 -17.09 -7.63 44.41
CA GLY A 263 -15.72 -7.79 43.90
C GLY A 263 -14.82 -8.55 44.89
N ARG A 264 -14.89 -8.22 46.19
CA ARG A 264 -14.13 -8.90 47.24
C ARG A 264 -14.50 -10.37 47.37
N LYS A 265 -15.79 -10.71 47.20
CA LYS A 265 -16.26 -12.11 47.20
C LYS A 265 -15.62 -12.96 46.08
N ILE A 266 -15.26 -12.34 44.95
CA ILE A 266 -14.68 -13.03 43.79
C ILE A 266 -13.15 -13.04 43.86
N LEU A 267 -12.55 -11.90 44.16
CA LEU A 267 -11.11 -11.69 44.02
C LEU A 267 -10.33 -11.85 45.33
N GLY A 268 -11.04 -12.01 46.46
CA GLY A 268 -10.45 -11.93 47.79
C GLY A 268 -10.17 -10.47 48.20
N ASP A 269 -9.66 -10.31 49.42
CA ASP A 269 -9.13 -9.03 49.91
C ASP A 269 -7.73 -8.74 49.34
#